data_AF-A0A7V9GRL9-F1
#
_entry.id   AF-A0A7V9GRL9-F1
#
_cell.length_a   1.000
_cell.length_b   1.000
_cell.length_c   1.000
_cell.angle_alpha   90.00
_cell.angle_beta   90.00
_cell.angle_gamma   90.00
#
_symmetry.space_group_name_H-M   'P 1'
#
loop_
_entity.id
_entity.type
_entity.pdbx_description
1 polymer ?
#
loop_
_entity_poly.entity_id
_entity_poly.type
_entity_poly.pdbx_seq_one_letter_code
_entity_poly.pdbx_strand_id
1 'polypeptide(L)' 'MYAHGEDRLLLVATDRISTYDVVHPTPIPDKGKVL' A
#
# COMPACT_ATOMS: atom_id res chain seq x y z
N MET A 1 0.43 -6.09 -4.43
CA MET A 1 -0.68 -6.83 -5.07
C MET A 1 -0.25 -8.27 -5.18
N TYR A 2 -1.11 -9.20 -4.78
CA TYR A 2 -0.82 -10.63 -4.79
C TYR A 2 -1.94 -11.39 -5.49
N ALA A 3 -1.60 -12.43 -6.26
CA ALA A 3 -2.60 -13.32 -6.86
C ALA A 3 -3.25 -14.20 -5.78
N HIS A 4 -4.55 -14.43 -5.89
CA HIS A 4 -5.31 -15.29 -4.98
C HIS A 4 -6.20 -16.27 -5.75
N GLY A 5 -5.54 -17.20 -6.45
CA GLY A 5 -6.18 -18.03 -7.47
C GLY A 5 -6.18 -17.35 -8.83
N GLU A 6 -6.83 -17.97 -9.81
CA GLU A 6 -6.75 -17.55 -11.22
C GLU A 6 -7.48 -16.21 -11.48
N ASP A 7 -8.60 -15.95 -10.80
CA ASP A 7 -9.46 -14.80 -11.10
C ASP A 7 -9.59 -13.77 -9.96
N ARG A 8 -8.71 -13.81 -8.95
CA ARG A 8 -8.78 -12.89 -7.80
C ARG A 8 -7.44 -12.29 -7.46
N LEU A 9 -7.49 -11.03 -7.02
CA LEU A 9 -6.34 -10.26 -6.59
C LEU A 9 -6.53 -9.77 -5.15
N LEU A 10 -5.47 -9.85 -4.35
CA LEU A 10 -5.37 -9.20 -3.07
C LEU A 10 -4.62 -7.87 -3.23
N LEU A 11 -5.34 -6.78 -2.98
CA LEU A 11 -4.79 -5.43 -2.88
C LEU A 11 -4.46 -5.13 -1.42
N VAL A 12 -3.25 -4.63 -1.17
CA VAL A 12 -2.77 -4.31 0.20
C VAL A 12 -2.38 -2.84 0.21
N ALA A 13 -3.14 -2.04 0.96
CA ALA A 13 -2.75 -0.67 1.27
C ALA A 13 -1.60 -0.69 2.29
N THR A 14 -0.56 0.08 2.01
CA THR A 14 0.62 0.16 2.90
C THR A 14 0.68 1.50 3.62
N ASP A 15 1.46 1.55 4.68
CA ASP A 15 1.76 2.77 5.44
C ASP A 15 2.70 3.75 4.69
N ARG A 16 3.19 3.37 3.50
CA ARG A 16 4.04 4.23 2.67
C ARG A 16 3.26 5.40 2.06
N ILE A 17 3.88 6.57 2.05
CA ILE A 17 3.33 7.79 1.47
C ILE A 17 4.30 8.39 0.45
N SER A 18 3.77 9.06 -0.57
CA SER A 18 4.52 9.76 -1.59
C SER A 18 4.00 11.18 -1.80
N THR A 19 4.89 12.11 -2.12
CA THR A 19 4.56 13.50 -2.49
C THR A 19 5.51 13.96 -3.57
N TYR A 20 5.02 14.70 -4.57
CA TYR A 20 5.85 15.19 -5.68
C TYR A 20 6.67 14.07 -6.34
N ASP A 21 6.01 12.93 -6.63
CA ASP A 21 6.61 11.74 -7.26
C ASP A 21 7.76 11.07 -6.48
N VAL A 22 7.94 11.40 -5.20
CA VAL A 22 8.96 10.79 -4.32
C VAL A 22 8.31 10.05 -3.16
N VAL A 23 8.80 8.84 -2.87
CA VAL A 23 8.39 8.06 -1.70
C VAL A 23 9.22 8.44 -0.49
N HIS A 24 8.55 8.69 0.64
CA HIS A 24 9.21 9.03 1.90
C HIS A 24 9.89 7.80 2.54
N PRO A 25 11.05 7.97 3.21
CA PRO A 25 11.73 6.88 3.91
C PRO A 25 11.01 6.46 5.20
N THR A 26 10.33 7.40 5.88
CA THR A 26 9.57 7.14 7.10
C THR A 26 8.08 6.92 6.75
N PRO A 27 7.48 5.78 7.11
CA PRO A 27 6.07 5.52 6.88
C PRO A 27 5.17 6.29 7.86
N ILE A 28 3.86 6.38 7.55
CA ILE A 28 2.84 6.89 8.47
C ILE A 28 2.15 5.68 9.12
N PRO A 29 2.36 5.42 10.42
CA PRO A 29 1.77 4.28 11.11
C PRO A 29 0.25 4.23 10.90
N ASP A 30 -0.26 3.02 10.63
CA ASP A 30 -1.68 2.70 10.48
C ASP A 30 -2.40 3.30 9.26
N LYS A 31 -1.71 4.05 8.40
CA LYS A 31 -2.32 4.61 7.17
C LYS A 31 -2.93 3.53 6.29
N GLY A 32 -2.27 2.39 6.15
CA GLY A 32 -2.74 1.26 5.36
C GLY A 32 -3.98 0.56 5.95
N LYS A 33 -4.32 0.81 7.23
CA LYS A 33 -5.54 0.26 7.86
C LYS A 33 -6.76 1.16 7.67
N VAL A 34 -6.54 2.46 7.48
CA VAL A 34 -7.60 3.45 7.26
C VAL A 34 -8.05 3.49 5.79
N LEU A 35 -7.13 3.16 4.88
CA LEU A 35 -7.34 3.19 3.42
C LEU A 35 -7.82 1.86 2.84
#